data_AF-X1K2K5-F1
#
_entry.id   AF-X1K2K5-F1
#
_cell.length_a   1.000
_cell.length_b   1.000
_cell.length_c   1.000
_cell.angle_alpha   90.00
_cell.angle_beta   90.00
_cell.angle_gamma   90.00
#
_symmetry.space_group_name_H-M   'P 1'
#
loop_
_entity.id
_entity.type
_entity.pdbx_description
1 polymer ?
#
loop_
_entity_poly.entity_id
_entity_poly.type
_entity_poly.pdbx_seq_one_letter_code
_entity_poly.pdbx_strand_id
1 'polypeptide(L)'
;MRVACIQPQIFQDRNKCYLQIELLLKVFLEKNQNCDIICLPERWVPYFRDPAKNLQNERGNDYAFIKNLAKEYNIKILSGAIWEKTEEEKIAILLNDKHIFEIIERLSNGPIPLEWLREGFIEEFPEKNFEEIIDTLVDKQFVFINQIGLVEKYVLLLKEVKAERIPPDSVIEYIDDKPELIDLLLPKVQEYFSEYEKKKEEEIKQDSFILFKIMADSKKYNVLSE
;
A
#
# COMPACT_ATOMS: atom_id res chain seq x y z
N MET A 1 -29.15 -18.34 -6.78
CA MET A 1 -28.35 -17.21 -6.29
C MET A 1 -29.21 -15.95 -6.34
N ARG A 2 -29.49 -15.35 -5.18
CA ARG A 2 -30.28 -14.14 -4.99
C ARG A 2 -29.39 -13.05 -4.39
N VAL A 3 -29.31 -11.93 -5.11
CA VAL A 3 -28.50 -10.77 -4.72
C VAL A 3 -29.44 -9.62 -4.42
N ALA A 4 -29.15 -8.86 -3.37
CA ALA A 4 -29.87 -7.64 -3.06
C ALA A 4 -28.91 -6.49 -2.81
N CYS A 5 -29.25 -5.31 -3.35
CA CYS A 5 -28.50 -4.09 -3.11
C CYS A 5 -29.23 -3.28 -2.04
N ILE A 6 -28.51 -2.83 -1.02
CA ILE A 6 -29.05 -1.95 0.02
C ILE A 6 -28.36 -0.59 -0.07
N GLN A 7 -29.14 0.48 -0.03
CA GLN A 7 -28.63 1.85 -0.14
C GLN A 7 -28.87 2.59 1.18
N PRO A 8 -27.91 2.52 2.13
CA PRO A 8 -28.04 3.22 3.41
C PRO A 8 -27.91 4.74 3.23
N GLN A 9 -28.53 5.49 4.14
CA GLN A 9 -28.24 6.90 4.29
C GLN A 9 -26.85 7.08 4.90
N ILE A 10 -26.06 8.01 4.35
CA ILE A 10 -24.74 8.36 4.87
C ILE A 10 -24.89 9.48 5.90
N PHE A 11 -24.44 9.22 7.12
CA PHE A 11 -24.37 10.19 8.20
C PHE A 11 -22.93 10.67 8.42
N GLN A 12 -22.77 11.82 9.08
CA GLN A 12 -21.46 12.31 9.51
C GLN A 12 -20.85 11.47 10.64
N ASP A 13 -21.71 10.83 11.43
CA ASP A 13 -21.32 9.89 12.48
C ASP A 13 -21.28 8.47 11.89
N ARG A 14 -20.11 7.84 11.97
CA ARG A 14 -19.88 6.50 11.43
C ARG A 14 -20.72 5.42 12.12
N ASN A 15 -20.93 5.51 13.43
CA ASN A 15 -21.75 4.54 14.16
C ASN A 15 -23.22 4.63 13.72
N LYS A 16 -23.71 5.83 13.38
CA LYS A 16 -25.06 5.98 12.81
C LYS A 16 -25.18 5.29 11.45
N CYS A 17 -24.14 5.32 10.63
CA CYS A 17 -24.12 4.55 9.37
C CYS A 17 -24.21 3.04 9.63
N TYR A 18 -23.46 2.52 10.59
CA TYR A 18 -23.49 1.10 10.96
C TYR A 18 -24.90 0.66 11.37
N LEU A 19 -25.52 1.41 12.28
CA LEU A 19 -26.89 1.14 12.75
C LEU A 19 -27.91 1.18 11.59
N GLN A 20 -27.74 2.10 10.65
CA GLN A 20 -28.63 2.19 9.50
C GLN A 20 -28.52 0.95 8.59
N ILE A 21 -27.30 0.45 8.36
CA ILE A 21 -27.07 -0.75 7.56
C ILE A 21 -27.70 -1.97 8.24
N GLU A 22 -27.45 -2.13 9.54
CA GLU A 22 -28.00 -3.23 10.32
C GLU A 22 -29.54 -3.21 10.30
N LEU A 23 -30.14 -2.03 10.50
CA LEU A 23 -31.59 -1.85 10.44
C LEU A 23 -32.17 -2.23 9.06
N LEU A 24 -31.56 -1.74 7.98
CA LEU A 24 -32.01 -2.04 6.62
C LEU A 24 -31.88 -3.52 6.30
N LEU A 25 -30.77 -4.14 6.69
CA LEU A 25 -30.51 -5.56 6.48
C LEU A 25 -31.54 -6.42 7.24
N LYS A 26 -31.78 -6.10 8.52
CA LYS A 26 -32.76 -6.79 9.35
C LYS A 26 -34.16 -6.73 8.74
N VAL A 27 -34.64 -5.54 8.39
CA VAL A 27 -35.97 -5.34 7.77
C VAL A 27 -36.06 -6.07 6.43
N PHE A 28 -34.97 -6.09 5.66
CA PHE A 28 -34.93 -6.78 4.37
C PHE A 28 -35.04 -8.30 4.55
N LEU A 29 -34.24 -8.89 5.44
CA LEU A 29 -34.19 -10.34 5.68
C LEU A 29 -35.48 -10.87 6.34
N GLU A 30 -36.13 -10.07 7.19
CA GLU A 30 -37.45 -10.39 7.76
C GLU A 30 -38.53 -10.53 6.68
N LYS A 31 -38.45 -9.72 5.62
CA LYS A 31 -39.43 -9.70 4.51
C LYS A 31 -39.08 -10.64 3.36
N ASN A 32 -37.80 -10.99 3.20
CA ASN A 32 -37.31 -11.72 2.04
C ASN A 32 -36.50 -12.93 2.50
N GLN A 33 -37.14 -14.09 2.50
CA GLN A 33 -36.44 -15.35 2.74
C GLN A 33 -35.55 -15.69 1.53
N ASN A 34 -34.33 -16.15 1.80
CA ASN A 34 -33.34 -16.67 0.85
C ASN A 34 -32.57 -15.61 0.05
N CYS A 35 -31.88 -14.66 0.70
CA CYS A 35 -30.86 -13.85 0.04
C CYS A 35 -29.47 -14.48 0.24
N ASP A 36 -28.71 -14.62 -0.84
CA ASP A 36 -27.37 -15.23 -0.80
C ASP A 36 -26.27 -14.16 -0.62
N ILE A 37 -26.45 -12.99 -1.22
CA ILE A 37 -25.46 -11.90 -1.25
C ILE A 37 -26.15 -10.54 -1.06
N ILE A 38 -25.60 -9.72 -0.18
CA ILE A 38 -25.95 -8.31 -0.02
C ILE A 38 -24.84 -7.45 -0.60
N CYS A 39 -25.20 -6.47 -1.41
CA CYS A 39 -24.28 -5.48 -1.96
C CYS A 39 -24.53 -4.13 -1.28
N LEU A 40 -23.49 -3.59 -0.65
CA LEU A 40 -23.42 -2.21 -0.19
C LEU A 40 -22.81 -1.31 -1.27
N PRO A 41 -23.16 -0.02 -1.31
CA PRO A 41 -22.54 0.93 -2.23
C PRO A 41 -21.05 1.11 -1.92
N GLU A 42 -20.30 1.74 -2.82
CA GLU A 42 -18.91 2.16 -2.60
C GLU A 42 -18.76 3.12 -1.40
N ARG A 43 -19.83 3.84 -1.06
CA ARG A 43 -19.82 4.80 0.04
C ARG A 43 -21.01 4.54 0.96
N TRP A 44 -20.74 3.90 2.09
CA TRP A 44 -21.72 3.69 3.16
C TRP A 44 -21.26 4.25 4.51
N VAL A 45 -20.05 4.81 4.57
CA VAL A 45 -19.50 5.60 5.69
C VAL A 45 -19.20 7.04 5.25
N PRO A 46 -19.09 8.01 6.18
CA PRO A 46 -18.72 9.37 5.81
C PRO A 46 -17.35 9.42 5.12
N TYR A 47 -17.30 10.20 4.04
CA TYR A 47 -16.10 10.42 3.23
C TYR A 47 -15.59 11.85 3.41
N PHE A 48 -14.31 11.98 3.74
CA PHE A 48 -13.62 13.25 3.92
C PHE A 48 -12.88 13.64 2.64
N ARG A 49 -12.80 14.94 2.37
CA ARG A 49 -12.02 15.47 1.22
C ARG A 49 -10.53 15.16 1.31
N ASP A 50 -10.02 15.02 2.53
CA ASP A 50 -8.64 14.59 2.80
C ASP A 50 -8.58 13.05 2.76
N PRO A 51 -7.97 12.44 1.72
CA PRO A 51 -7.98 10.98 1.53
C PRO A 51 -7.41 10.22 2.71
N ALA A 52 -6.39 10.79 3.37
CA ALA A 52 -5.73 10.19 4.52
C ALA A 52 -6.67 9.94 5.71
N LYS A 53 -7.78 10.70 5.81
CA LYS A 53 -8.79 10.53 6.85
C LYS A 53 -9.80 9.42 6.56
N ASN A 54 -9.83 8.93 5.32
CA ASN A 54 -10.69 7.82 4.93
C ASN A 54 -10.01 6.46 5.15
N LEU A 55 -8.67 6.44 5.07
CA LEU A 55 -7.85 5.25 5.26
C LEU A 55 -7.97 4.69 6.67
N GLN A 56 -7.92 3.36 6.75
CA GLN A 56 -7.98 2.59 7.98
C GLN A 56 -6.80 1.66 8.04
N ASN A 57 -6.51 1.17 9.25
CA ASN A 57 -5.61 0.05 9.40
C ASN A 57 -6.19 -1.17 8.69
N GLU A 58 -5.31 -2.07 8.24
CA GLU A 58 -5.70 -3.34 7.64
C GLU A 58 -6.70 -4.08 8.53
N ARG A 59 -7.84 -4.48 7.95
CA ARG A 59 -8.97 -5.11 8.64
C ARG A 59 -9.47 -4.27 9.82
N GLY A 60 -9.57 -2.96 9.59
CA GLY A 60 -10.02 -1.97 10.58
C GLY A 60 -11.50 -2.08 10.96
N ASN A 61 -12.02 -1.01 11.58
CA ASN A 61 -13.36 -1.01 12.16
C ASN A 61 -14.46 -1.32 11.14
N ASP A 62 -14.37 -0.78 9.92
CA ASP A 62 -15.39 -0.97 8.90
C ASP A 62 -15.40 -2.42 8.40
N TYR A 63 -14.21 -3.00 8.21
CA TYR A 63 -14.07 -4.43 7.90
C TYR A 63 -14.63 -5.31 9.02
N ALA A 64 -14.27 -5.02 10.27
CA ALA A 64 -14.73 -5.79 11.42
C ALA A 64 -16.26 -5.74 11.56
N PHE A 65 -16.86 -4.57 11.37
CA PHE A 65 -18.32 -4.39 11.35
C PHE A 65 -18.97 -5.26 10.28
N ILE A 66 -18.54 -5.16 9.02
CA ILE A 66 -19.13 -5.94 7.91
C ILE A 66 -18.93 -7.44 8.12
N LYS A 67 -17.75 -7.87 8.61
CA LYS A 67 -17.47 -9.28 8.91
C LYS A 67 -18.38 -9.83 10.01
N ASN A 68 -18.60 -9.05 11.08
CA ASN A 68 -19.48 -9.44 12.17
C ASN A 68 -20.94 -9.51 11.70
N LEU A 69 -21.38 -8.53 10.91
CA LEU A 69 -22.71 -8.49 10.34
C LEU A 69 -22.96 -9.68 9.40
N ALA A 70 -22.01 -9.99 8.52
CA ALA A 70 -22.06 -11.14 7.62
C ALA A 70 -22.18 -12.46 8.40
N LYS A 71 -21.44 -12.57 9.51
CA LYS A 71 -21.48 -13.74 10.41
C LYS A 71 -22.80 -13.86 11.15
N GLU A 72 -23.30 -12.76 11.71
CA GLU A 72 -24.54 -12.73 12.50
C GLU A 72 -25.75 -13.16 11.68
N TYR A 73 -25.88 -12.62 10.46
CA TYR A 73 -26.99 -12.92 9.56
C TYR A 73 -26.72 -14.11 8.64
N ASN A 74 -25.57 -14.77 8.78
CA ASN A 74 -25.11 -15.88 7.93
C ASN A 74 -25.28 -15.59 6.43
N ILE A 75 -24.83 -14.41 5.99
CA ILE A 75 -24.98 -13.90 4.63
C ILE A 75 -23.66 -13.38 4.08
N LYS A 76 -23.46 -13.45 2.76
CA LYS A 76 -22.29 -12.85 2.12
C LYS A 76 -22.55 -11.37 1.88
N ILE A 77 -21.57 -10.52 2.18
CA ILE A 77 -21.67 -9.07 1.97
C ILE A 77 -20.53 -8.61 1.06
N LEU A 78 -20.88 -7.95 -0.05
CA LEU A 78 -19.99 -7.17 -0.88
C LEU A 78 -20.02 -5.72 -0.40
N SER A 79 -18.87 -5.13 -0.09
CA SER A 79 -18.75 -3.79 0.51
C SER A 79 -17.67 -2.99 -0.21
N GLY A 80 -17.97 -1.75 -0.59
CA GLY A 80 -17.04 -0.91 -1.36
C GLY A 80 -16.44 0.30 -0.60
N ALA A 81 -16.56 0.37 0.73
CA ALA A 81 -16.07 1.51 1.53
C ALA A 81 -14.99 1.14 2.55
N ILE A 82 -14.30 0.02 2.36
CA ILE A 82 -13.17 -0.39 3.20
C ILE A 82 -11.91 0.14 2.53
N TRP A 83 -11.46 1.32 2.97
CA TRP A 83 -10.30 2.00 2.43
C TRP A 83 -9.08 1.65 3.28
N GLU A 84 -8.25 0.75 2.78
CA GLU A 84 -7.00 0.32 3.42
C GLU A 84 -5.82 0.74 2.57
N LYS A 85 -4.65 0.93 3.19
CA LYS A 85 -3.43 1.16 2.44
C LYS A 85 -3.06 -0.07 1.63
N THR A 86 -2.64 0.12 0.39
CA THR A 86 -2.12 -0.99 -0.43
C THR A 86 -0.80 -1.50 0.12
N GLU A 87 -0.38 -2.70 -0.31
CA GLU A 87 0.93 -3.23 0.11
C GLU A 87 2.07 -2.33 -0.38
N GLU A 88 1.96 -1.76 -1.57
CA GLU A 88 2.92 -0.83 -2.14
C GLU A 88 3.02 0.45 -1.31
N GLU A 89 1.90 1.00 -0.83
CA GLU A 89 1.91 2.16 0.08
C GLU A 89 2.56 1.82 1.42
N LYS A 90 2.27 0.63 1.98
CA LYS A 90 2.91 0.16 3.22
C LYS A 90 4.42 0.01 3.04
N ILE A 91 4.85 -0.54 1.91
CA ILE A 91 6.26 -0.70 1.55
C ILE A 91 6.91 0.67 1.34
N ALA A 92 6.27 1.58 0.62
CA ALA A 92 6.79 2.92 0.40
C ALA A 92 6.96 3.71 1.71
N ILE A 93 6.02 3.58 2.65
CA ILE A 93 6.14 4.19 3.98
C ILE A 93 7.33 3.61 4.74
N LEU A 94 7.57 2.30 4.64
CA LEU A 94 8.71 1.64 5.27
C LEU A 94 10.04 2.11 4.66
N LEU A 95 10.14 2.13 3.33
CA LEU A 95 11.33 2.52 2.58
C LEU A 95 11.55 4.05 2.50
N ASN A 96 10.60 4.84 3.00
CA ASN A 96 10.79 6.26 3.26
C ASN A 96 11.70 6.51 4.49
N ASP A 97 11.88 5.53 5.37
CA ASP A 97 12.93 5.60 6.39
C ASP A 97 14.29 5.31 5.73
N LYS A 98 15.16 6.32 5.74
CA LYS A 98 16.49 6.27 5.12
C LYS A 98 17.32 5.09 5.65
N HIS A 99 17.25 4.81 6.95
CA HIS A 99 18.03 3.76 7.60
C HIS A 99 17.63 2.38 7.08
N ILE A 100 16.32 2.17 6.90
CA ILE A 100 15.78 0.92 6.37
C ILE A 100 16.15 0.78 4.90
N PHE A 101 16.01 1.85 4.12
CA PHE A 101 16.39 1.88 2.71
C PHE A 101 17.86 1.47 2.52
N GLU A 102 18.78 2.04 3.31
CA GLU A 102 20.22 1.73 3.22
C GLU A 102 20.56 0.30 3.65
N ILE A 103 19.86 -0.28 4.63
CA ILE A 103 20.03 -1.72 4.97
C ILE A 103 19.61 -2.59 3.79
N ILE A 104 18.44 -2.32 3.19
CA ILE A 104 17.93 -3.09 2.06
C ILE A 104 18.88 -2.97 0.86
N GLU A 105 19.43 -1.77 0.62
CA GLU A 105 20.44 -1.55 -0.42
C GLU A 105 21.74 -2.33 -0.16
N ARG A 106 22.22 -2.37 1.09
CA ARG A 106 23.39 -3.19 1.42
C ARG A 106 23.15 -4.66 1.14
N LEU A 107 21.98 -5.17 1.55
CA LEU A 107 21.60 -6.57 1.39
C LEU A 107 21.28 -6.95 -0.07
N SER A 108 20.98 -5.99 -0.96
CA SER A 108 20.82 -6.27 -2.39
C SER A 108 22.13 -6.69 -3.07
N ASN A 109 23.28 -6.33 -2.48
CA ASN A 109 24.59 -6.78 -2.94
C ASN A 109 24.95 -8.21 -2.48
N GLY A 110 24.11 -8.82 -1.63
CA GLY A 110 24.26 -10.20 -1.18
C GLY A 110 24.06 -10.38 0.34
N PRO A 111 24.09 -11.64 0.82
CA PRO A 111 23.96 -11.95 2.25
C PRO A 111 25.11 -11.37 3.08
N ILE A 112 24.79 -10.82 4.25
CA ILE A 112 25.78 -10.21 5.16
C ILE A 112 25.68 -10.90 6.52
N PRO A 113 26.81 -11.20 7.21
CA PRO A 113 26.78 -11.64 8.59
C PRO A 113 26.04 -10.63 9.49
N LEU A 114 25.15 -11.11 10.36
CA LEU A 114 24.31 -10.26 11.20
C LEU A 114 25.14 -9.29 12.06
N GLU A 115 26.27 -9.76 12.60
CA GLU A 115 27.15 -8.91 13.40
C GLU A 115 27.82 -7.81 12.58
N TRP A 116 28.24 -8.09 11.34
CA TRP A 116 28.83 -7.07 10.48
C TRP A 116 27.80 -6.01 10.07
N LEU A 117 26.57 -6.45 9.79
CA LEU A 117 25.47 -5.53 9.50
C LEU A 117 25.15 -4.66 10.72
N ARG A 118 25.14 -5.26 11.93
CA ARG A 118 24.94 -4.55 13.19
C ARG A 118 26.03 -3.51 13.44
N GLU A 119 27.30 -3.91 13.37
CA GLU A 119 28.45 -3.04 13.61
C GLU A 119 28.44 -1.84 12.65
N GLY A 120 28.30 -2.10 11.35
CA GLY A 120 28.23 -1.05 10.33
C GLY A 120 26.99 -0.15 10.46
N PHE A 121 25.88 -0.67 10.98
CA PHE A 121 24.68 0.14 11.23
C PHE A 121 24.84 1.05 12.45
N ILE A 122 25.39 0.54 13.56
CA ILE A 122 25.58 1.32 14.79
C ILE A 122 26.62 2.42 14.58
N GLU A 123 27.66 2.16 13.79
CA GLU A 123 28.67 3.17 13.45
C GLU A 123 28.05 4.34 12.67
N GLU A 124 27.16 4.04 11.74
CA GLU A 124 26.57 5.03 10.84
C GLU A 124 25.34 5.74 11.44
N PHE A 125 24.57 5.04 12.27
CA PHE A 125 23.29 5.50 12.85
C PHE A 125 23.22 5.20 14.36
N PRO A 126 24.08 5.82 15.18
CA PRO A 126 24.20 5.51 16.61
C PRO A 126 22.92 5.82 17.41
N GLU A 127 22.03 6.67 16.90
CA GLU A 127 20.76 7.05 17.52
C GLU A 127 19.62 6.06 17.27
N LYS A 128 19.81 5.06 16.40
CA LYS A 128 18.78 4.12 15.99
C LYS A 128 18.98 2.75 16.64
N ASN A 129 17.86 2.09 16.96
CA ASN A 129 17.87 0.75 17.51
C ASN A 129 17.90 -0.28 16.36
N PHE A 130 19.05 -0.93 16.18
CA PHE A 130 19.24 -1.96 15.15
C PHE A 130 18.28 -3.15 15.32
N GLU A 131 18.02 -3.60 16.56
CA GLU A 131 17.13 -4.74 16.81
C GLU A 131 15.71 -4.44 16.35
N GLU A 132 15.21 -3.25 16.67
CA GLU A 132 13.86 -2.83 16.27
C GLU A 132 13.71 -2.79 14.75
N ILE A 133 14.75 -2.31 14.04
CA ILE A 133 14.75 -2.25 12.59
C ILE A 133 14.82 -3.64 11.98
N ILE A 134 15.72 -4.50 12.45
CA ILE A 134 15.88 -5.84 11.87
C ILE A 134 14.64 -6.71 12.15
N ASP A 135 14.05 -6.62 13.35
CA ASP A 135 12.81 -7.30 13.70
C ASP A 135 11.67 -6.82 12.80
N THR A 136 11.57 -5.50 12.55
CA THR A 136 10.59 -4.95 11.61
C THR A 136 10.76 -5.52 10.20
N LEU A 137 12.00 -5.65 9.72
CA LEU A 137 12.31 -6.21 8.41
C LEU A 137 11.99 -7.72 8.33
N VAL A 138 12.21 -8.46 9.41
CA VAL A 138 11.84 -9.90 9.51
C VAL A 138 10.32 -10.06 9.51
N ASP A 139 9.61 -9.28 10.33
CA ASP A 139 8.14 -9.31 10.44
C ASP A 139 7.45 -8.97 9.12
N LYS A 140 8.02 -8.01 8.36
CA LYS A 140 7.56 -7.64 7.03
C LYS A 140 8.06 -8.58 5.92
N GLN A 141 8.81 -9.61 6.29
CA GLN A 141 9.40 -10.61 5.39
C GLN A 141 10.28 -10.01 4.30
N PHE A 142 10.95 -8.89 4.60
CA PHE A 142 11.98 -8.33 3.73
C PHE A 142 13.28 -9.09 3.87
N VAL A 143 13.58 -9.58 5.09
CA VAL A 143 14.80 -10.31 5.37
C VAL A 143 14.51 -11.63 6.09
N PHE A 144 15.44 -12.56 5.94
CA PHE A 144 15.47 -13.82 6.67
C PHE A 144 16.83 -13.96 7.36
N ILE A 145 16.83 -14.30 8.63
CA ILE A 145 18.06 -14.57 9.37
C ILE A 145 18.28 -16.08 9.40
N ASN A 146 19.26 -16.53 8.62
CA ASN A 146 19.63 -17.94 8.56
C ASN A 146 20.84 -18.21 9.45
N GLN A 147 20.80 -19.29 10.23
CA GLN A 147 21.96 -19.75 10.99
C GLN A 147 22.69 -20.83 10.20
N ILE A 148 23.98 -20.63 9.95
CA ILE A 148 24.87 -21.60 9.31
C ILE A 148 25.87 -22.11 10.35
N GLY A 149 25.84 -23.41 10.62
CA GLY A 149 26.68 -24.03 11.64
C GLY A 149 26.25 -23.66 13.07
N LEU A 150 27.22 -23.65 13.99
CA LEU A 150 26.93 -23.52 15.43
C LEU A 150 26.73 -22.07 15.90
N VAL A 151 27.21 -21.06 15.16
CA VAL A 151 27.29 -19.68 15.69
C VAL A 151 27.01 -18.58 14.67
N GLU A 152 27.20 -18.79 13.38
CA GLU A 152 27.11 -17.70 12.40
C GLU A 152 25.68 -17.49 11.91
N LYS A 153 25.19 -16.27 12.04
CA LYS A 153 23.89 -15.83 11.50
C LYS A 153 24.13 -14.91 10.31
N TYR A 154 23.46 -15.19 9.21
CA TYR A 154 23.47 -14.38 8.01
C TYR A 154 22.10 -13.77 7.78
N VAL A 155 22.07 -12.51 7.38
CA VAL A 155 20.86 -11.83 6.94
C VAL A 155 20.77 -11.94 5.43
N LEU A 156 19.67 -12.50 4.95
CA LEU A 156 19.37 -12.66 3.53
C LEU A 156 18.21 -11.74 3.15
N LEU A 157 18.35 -11.02 2.03
CA LEU A 157 17.25 -10.29 1.44
C LEU A 157 16.27 -11.29 0.79
N LEU A 158 15.00 -11.23 1.20
CA LEU A 158 13.92 -12.00 0.59
C LEU A 158 13.15 -11.21 -0.47
N LYS A 159 13.06 -9.89 -0.31
CA LYS A 159 12.29 -9.00 -1.19
C LYS A 159 13.14 -7.82 -1.60
N GLU A 160 13.46 -7.75 -2.89
CA GLU A 160 14.02 -6.55 -3.49
C GLU A 160 12.87 -5.70 -4.03
N VAL A 161 12.79 -4.45 -3.59
CA VAL A 161 11.77 -3.50 -4.05
C VAL A 161 12.48 -2.37 -4.76
N LYS A 162 12.17 -2.21 -6.05
CA LYS A 162 12.69 -1.14 -6.89
C LYS A 162 11.58 -0.15 -7.17
N ALA A 163 11.87 1.13 -6.95
CA ALA A 163 11.07 2.23 -7.46
C ALA A 163 11.81 2.84 -8.64
N GLU A 164 11.17 2.81 -9.81
CA GLU A 164 11.74 3.25 -11.08
C GLU A 164 10.78 4.21 -11.77
N ARG A 165 11.34 5.11 -12.59
CA ARG A 165 10.54 5.96 -13.47
C ARG A 165 10.37 5.23 -14.78
N ILE A 166 9.12 4.95 -15.14
CA ILE A 166 8.79 4.46 -16.47
C ILE A 166 8.26 5.62 -17.33
N PRO A 167 8.55 5.64 -18.63
CA PRO A 167 7.79 6.45 -19.57
C PRO A 167 6.31 6.10 -19.39
N PRO A 168 5.41 7.09 -19.27
CA PRO A 168 4.01 6.74 -19.05
C PRO A 168 3.46 6.13 -20.35
N ASP A 169 3.09 4.85 -20.34
CA ASP A 169 2.27 4.25 -21.42
C ASP A 169 0.93 5.00 -21.55
N SER A 170 0.46 5.55 -20.43
CA SER A 170 -0.68 6.46 -20.35
C SER A 170 -0.49 7.77 -21.11
N VAL A 171 0.74 8.18 -21.47
CA VAL A 171 0.92 9.31 -22.41
C VAL A 171 0.39 8.91 -23.77
N ILE A 172 0.55 7.67 -24.23
CA ILE A 172 0.01 7.16 -25.50
C ILE A 172 -1.53 7.14 -25.45
N GLU A 173 -2.11 6.62 -24.36
CA GLU A 173 -3.58 6.61 -24.20
C GLU A 173 -4.17 8.03 -24.10
N TYR A 174 -3.51 8.94 -23.39
CA TYR A 174 -3.94 10.35 -23.26
C TYR A 174 -3.74 11.14 -24.56
N ILE A 175 -2.78 10.72 -25.36
CA ILE A 175 -2.49 11.20 -26.72
C ILE A 175 -3.58 10.73 -27.68
N ASP A 176 -4.03 9.48 -27.59
CA ASP A 176 -5.11 8.95 -28.42
C ASP A 176 -6.41 9.75 -28.19
N ASP A 177 -6.67 10.15 -26.94
CA ASP A 177 -7.78 11.04 -26.58
C ASP A 177 -7.57 12.50 -27.01
N LYS A 178 -6.32 12.98 -27.11
CA LYS A 178 -5.96 14.37 -27.49
C LYS A 178 -4.73 14.42 -28.41
N PRO A 179 -4.89 14.12 -29.72
CA PRO A 179 -3.77 13.99 -30.65
C PRO A 179 -2.94 15.26 -30.84
N GLU A 180 -3.55 16.44 -30.60
CA GLU A 180 -2.90 17.74 -30.73
C GLU A 180 -1.75 17.97 -29.74
N LEU A 181 -1.70 17.19 -28.65
CA LEU A 181 -0.68 17.32 -27.61
C LEU A 181 0.55 16.43 -27.85
N ILE A 182 0.49 15.51 -28.82
CA ILE A 182 1.58 14.56 -29.14
C ILE A 182 2.88 15.31 -29.40
N ASP A 183 2.85 16.23 -30.35
CA ASP A 183 4.03 16.94 -30.84
C ASP A 183 4.65 17.84 -29.76
N LEU A 184 3.89 18.20 -28.73
CA LEU A 184 4.36 19.00 -27.61
C LEU A 184 4.93 18.16 -26.46
N LEU A 185 4.28 17.04 -26.14
CA LEU A 185 4.60 16.22 -24.96
C LEU A 185 5.67 15.17 -25.26
N LEU A 186 5.57 14.49 -26.42
CA LEU A 186 6.46 13.39 -26.77
C LEU A 186 7.94 13.79 -26.78
N PRO A 187 8.35 14.94 -27.36
CA PRO A 187 9.76 15.34 -27.34
C PRO A 187 10.29 15.60 -25.92
N LYS A 188 9.46 16.18 -25.04
CA LYS A 188 9.86 16.47 -23.65
C LYS A 188 10.03 15.21 -22.82
N VAL A 189 9.13 14.24 -23.00
CA VAL A 189 9.23 12.93 -22.34
C VAL A 189 10.48 12.21 -22.84
N GLN A 190 10.70 12.16 -24.15
CA GLN A 190 11.90 11.55 -24.74
C GLN A 190 13.20 12.21 -24.25
N GLU A 191 13.24 13.54 -24.21
CA GLU A 191 14.39 14.30 -23.70
C GLU A 191 14.68 13.93 -22.25
N TYR A 192 13.66 13.95 -21.38
CA TYR A 192 13.80 13.59 -19.98
C TYR A 192 14.35 12.16 -19.79
N PHE A 193 13.79 11.16 -20.47
CA PHE A 193 14.25 9.77 -20.32
C PHE A 193 15.63 9.54 -20.96
N SER A 194 15.96 10.25 -22.04
CA SER A 194 17.30 10.22 -22.64
C SER A 194 18.37 10.80 -21.70
N GLU A 195 18.02 11.79 -20.89
CA GLU A 195 18.90 12.27 -19.82
C GLU A 195 18.93 11.31 -18.63
N TYR A 196 17.78 10.73 -18.27
CA TYR A 196 17.68 9.77 -17.17
C TYR A 196 18.54 8.53 -17.39
N GLU A 197 18.58 7.98 -18.60
CA GLU A 197 19.43 6.84 -18.98
C GLU A 197 20.94 7.10 -18.79
N LYS A 198 21.36 8.37 -18.76
CA LYS A 198 22.77 8.75 -18.56
C LYS A 198 23.16 8.86 -17.09
N LYS A 199 22.21 8.74 -16.16
CA LYS A 199 22.47 8.83 -14.73
C LYS A 199 23.39 7.71 -14.27
N LYS A 200 24.24 8.03 -13.30
CA LYS A 200 25.07 7.04 -12.61
C LYS A 200 24.25 6.24 -11.61
N GLU A 201 24.79 5.11 -11.18
CA GLU A 201 24.14 4.21 -10.23
C GLU A 201 23.76 4.93 -8.93
N GLU A 202 24.62 5.80 -8.40
CA GLU A 202 24.33 6.58 -7.18
C GLU A 202 23.17 7.57 -7.38
N GLU A 203 23.05 8.17 -8.57
CA GLU A 203 21.96 9.09 -8.90
C GLU A 203 20.63 8.36 -9.04
N ILE A 204 20.65 7.13 -9.58
CA ILE A 204 19.47 6.26 -9.68
C ILE A 204 19.02 5.84 -8.28
N LYS A 205 19.94 5.47 -7.39
CA LYS A 205 19.64 5.12 -6.00
C LYS A 205 18.99 6.27 -5.23
N GLN A 206 19.54 7.48 -5.37
CA GLN A 206 18.95 8.69 -4.79
C GLN A 206 17.56 8.98 -5.33
N ASP A 207 17.35 8.82 -6.64
CA ASP A 207 16.03 8.99 -7.25
C ASP A 207 15.04 7.93 -6.75
N SER A 208 15.46 6.67 -6.59
CA SER A 208 14.62 5.61 -6.04
C SER A 208 14.14 5.93 -4.62
N PHE A 209 15.01 6.45 -3.76
CA PHE A 209 14.60 6.92 -2.42
C PHE A 209 13.62 8.11 -2.48
N ILE A 210 13.80 9.03 -3.44
CA ILE A 210 12.85 10.12 -3.67
C ILE A 210 11.49 9.57 -4.14
N LEU A 211 11.46 8.53 -4.97
CA LEU A 211 10.22 7.90 -5.40
C LEU A 211 9.47 7.26 -4.24
N PHE A 212 10.15 6.57 -3.31
CA PHE A 212 9.50 6.06 -2.10
C PHE A 212 8.91 7.16 -1.22
N LYS A 213 9.60 8.30 -1.07
CA LYS A 213 9.05 9.50 -0.42
C LYS A 213 7.76 10.01 -1.07
N ILE A 214 7.74 9.97 -2.40
CA ILE A 214 6.60 10.41 -3.19
C ILE A 214 5.42 9.44 -3.01
N MET A 215 5.66 8.14 -3.15
CA MET A 215 4.65 7.08 -3.01
C MET A 215 4.11 6.97 -1.58
N ALA A 216 4.91 7.24 -0.56
CA ALA A 216 4.48 7.27 0.83
C ALA A 216 3.52 8.43 1.15
N ASP A 217 3.47 9.46 0.30
CA ASP A 217 2.62 10.64 0.47
C ASP A 217 1.33 10.52 -0.35
N SER A 218 0.29 10.00 0.30
CA SER A 218 -1.05 9.82 -0.27
C SER A 218 -1.75 11.13 -0.67
N LYS A 219 -1.16 12.31 -0.38
CA LYS A 219 -1.67 13.60 -0.88
C LYS A 219 -1.09 13.97 -2.23
N LYS A 220 0.06 13.42 -2.58
CA LYS A 220 0.77 13.74 -3.82
C LYS A 220 0.40 12.79 -4.94
N TYR A 221 0.23 11.51 -4.65
CA TYR A 221 -0.06 10.48 -5.65
C TYR A 221 -1.04 9.44 -5.12
N ASN A 222 -1.80 8.84 -6.03
CA ASN A 222 -2.55 7.62 -5.76
C ASN A 222 -1.71 6.45 -6.27
N VAL A 223 -1.47 5.45 -5.42
CA VAL A 223 -0.84 4.20 -5.86
C VAL A 223 -1.92 3.34 -6.50
N LEU A 224 -1.72 2.99 -7.77
CA LEU A 224 -2.55 2.04 -8.50
C LEU A 224 -1.86 0.67 -8.42
N SER A 225 -2.58 -0.34 -7.94
CA SER A 225 -2.13 -1.74 -7.93
C SER A 225 -3.09 -2.58 -8.77
N GLU A 226 -2.56 -3.58 -9.47
CA GLU A 226 -3.34 -4.57 -10.21
C GLU A 226 -3.86 -5.71 -9.31
#